data_AF-A0A8D8LJR0-F1
#
_entry.id   AF-A0A8D8LJR0-F1
#
_cell.length_a   1.000
_cell.length_b   1.000
_cell.length_c   1.000
_cell.angle_alpha   90.00
_cell.angle_beta   90.00
_cell.angle_gamma   90.00
#
_symmetry.space_group_name_H-M   'P 1'
#
loop_
_entity.id
_entity.type
_entity.pdbx_description
1 polymer ?
#
loop_
_entity_poly.entity_id
_entity_poly.type
_entity_poly.pdbx_seq_one_letter_code
_entity_poly.pdbx_strand_id
1 'polypeptide(L)'
;MSYAEYGNQMDGTRRTVETCGHWTIVYMFITISTIFFFFFFFPPPPPPPPLPPPPPPPLPPPPPPPLSPPPPPPPFPPPPPPPPPPPPPPPSSPPPPPPLLPPPPPPPFFFFFFFSPPPPPPPPSPPPPPPSLPPPPPPLPSPPPFFSKRAWHQHSII
;
A
#
# COMPACT_ATOMS: atom_id res chain seq x y z
N MET A 1 -61.24 26.78 -9.33
CA MET A 1 -60.05 27.29 -8.62
C MET A 1 -60.26 28.77 -8.35
N SER A 2 -60.36 29.17 -7.09
CA SER A 2 -60.67 30.56 -6.69
C SER A 2 -59.39 31.39 -6.58
N TYR A 3 -59.46 32.69 -6.90
CA TYR A 3 -58.33 33.62 -6.73
C TYR A 3 -57.80 33.66 -5.27
N ALA A 4 -58.66 33.36 -4.29
CA ALA A 4 -58.27 33.24 -2.88
C ALA A 4 -57.37 32.02 -2.61
N GLU A 5 -57.50 30.96 -3.41
CA GLU A 5 -56.69 29.74 -3.29
C GLU A 5 -55.30 29.94 -3.92
N TYR A 6 -55.23 30.70 -5.02
CA TYR A 6 -53.97 31.07 -5.67
C TYR A 6 -53.10 31.99 -4.80
N GLY A 7 -53.71 32.95 -4.09
CA GLY A 7 -52.99 33.83 -3.16
C GLY A 7 -52.32 33.06 -2.02
N ASN A 8 -53.05 32.14 -1.37
CA ASN A 8 -52.51 31.32 -0.28
C ASN A 8 -51.36 30.40 -0.74
N GLN A 9 -51.38 29.94 -1.99
CA GLN A 9 -50.31 29.11 -2.55
C GLN A 9 -49.01 29.92 -2.81
N MET A 10 -49.13 31.16 -3.28
CA MET A 10 -47.99 32.04 -3.50
C MET A 10 -47.34 32.50 -2.19
N ASP A 11 -48.14 32.80 -1.15
CA ASP A 11 -47.63 33.18 0.17
C ASP A 11 -46.93 32.02 0.90
N GLY A 12 -47.43 30.79 0.76
CA GLY A 12 -46.78 29.59 1.31
C GLY A 12 -45.42 29.29 0.66
N THR A 13 -45.31 29.53 -0.65
CA THR A 13 -44.06 29.33 -1.40
C THR A 13 -42.99 30.33 -0.99
N ARG A 14 -43.37 31.61 -0.79
CA ARG A 14 -42.43 32.67 -0.38
C ARG A 14 -41.79 32.41 0.99
N ARG A 15 -42.59 31.99 1.98
CA ARG A 15 -42.07 31.66 3.34
C ARG A 15 -41.12 30.46 3.33
N THR A 16 -41.35 29.50 2.43
CA THR A 16 -40.52 28.30 2.30
C THR A 16 -39.14 28.64 1.74
N VAL A 17 -39.06 29.55 0.77
CA VAL A 17 -37.79 29.99 0.17
C VAL A 17 -36.95 30.79 1.16
N GLU A 18 -37.56 31.69 1.94
CA GLU A 18 -36.87 32.49 2.96
C GLU A 18 -36.30 31.60 4.09
N THR A 19 -37.04 30.58 4.49
CA THR A 19 -36.59 29.62 5.52
C THR A 19 -35.46 28.73 5.01
N CYS A 20 -35.55 28.22 3.77
CA CYS A 20 -34.52 27.38 3.16
C CYS A 20 -33.18 28.12 2.99
N GLY A 21 -33.23 29.41 2.61
CA GLY A 21 -32.03 30.25 2.50
C GLY A 21 -31.34 30.46 3.86
N HIS A 22 -32.10 30.73 4.92
CA HIS A 22 -31.55 30.93 6.25
C HIS A 22 -30.78 29.70 6.77
N TRP A 23 -31.37 28.51 6.66
CA TRP A 23 -30.69 27.27 7.06
C TRP A 23 -29.43 27.02 6.26
N THR A 24 -29.45 27.29 4.95
CA THR A 24 -28.28 27.16 4.09
C THR A 24 -27.15 28.07 4.55
N ILE A 25 -27.44 29.33 4.89
CA ILE A 25 -26.44 30.28 5.41
C ILE A 25 -25.87 29.78 6.74
N VAL A 26 -26.71 29.30 7.66
CA VAL A 26 -26.27 28.75 8.96
C VAL A 26 -25.36 27.54 8.76
N TYR A 27 -25.72 26.60 7.89
CA TYR A 27 -24.89 25.42 7.60
C TYR A 27 -23.55 25.80 6.97
N MET A 28 -23.53 26.76 6.04
CA MET A 28 -22.28 27.25 5.45
C MET A 28 -21.40 27.94 6.50
N PHE A 29 -22.00 28.74 7.38
CA PHE A 29 -21.26 29.42 8.45
C PHE A 29 -20.66 28.43 9.46
N ILE A 30 -21.44 27.42 9.89
CA ILE A 30 -20.95 26.35 10.77
C ILE A 30 -19.83 25.59 10.08
N THR A 31 -20.01 25.17 8.82
CA THR A 31 -19.01 24.41 8.06
C THR A 31 -17.70 25.18 7.94
N ILE A 32 -17.76 26.45 7.53
CA ILE A 32 -16.57 27.31 7.39
C ILE A 32 -15.91 27.54 8.75
N SER A 33 -16.69 27.79 9.79
CA SER A 33 -16.19 27.99 11.15
C SER A 33 -15.50 26.73 11.70
N THR A 34 -16.05 25.55 11.45
CA THR A 34 -15.43 24.27 11.83
C THR A 34 -14.13 24.02 11.08
N ILE A 35 -14.10 24.26 9.76
CA ILE A 35 -12.88 24.15 8.95
C ILE A 35 -11.82 25.11 9.49
N PHE A 36 -12.16 26.38 9.66
CA PHE A 36 -11.25 27.41 10.16
C PHE A 36 -10.73 27.07 11.55
N PHE A 37 -11.61 26.68 12.48
CA PHE A 37 -11.23 26.24 13.81
C PHE A 37 -10.25 25.07 13.74
N PHE A 38 -10.50 24.09 12.88
CA PHE A 38 -9.59 22.95 12.74
C PHE A 38 -8.20 23.39 12.26
N PHE A 39 -8.10 24.22 11.22
CA PHE A 39 -6.80 24.68 10.70
C PHE A 39 -6.03 25.59 11.66
N PHE A 40 -6.73 26.42 12.45
CA PHE A 40 -6.08 27.34 13.38
C PHE A 40 -5.66 26.67 14.69
N PHE A 41 -6.48 25.77 15.23
CA PHE A 41 -6.19 25.10 16.50
C PHE A 41 -5.39 23.80 16.33
N PHE A 42 -5.46 23.19 15.15
CA PHE A 42 -4.66 22.03 14.79
C PHE A 42 -3.80 22.36 13.58
N PRO A 43 -2.77 23.23 13.76
CA PRO A 43 -1.80 23.43 12.71
C PRO A 43 -1.19 22.07 12.33
N PRO A 44 -0.77 21.88 11.07
CA PRO A 44 -0.05 20.68 10.69
C PRO A 44 1.14 20.50 11.64
N PRO A 45 1.45 19.24 12.02
CA PRO A 45 2.61 19.00 12.87
C PRO A 45 3.85 19.59 12.20
N PRO A 46 4.79 20.16 12.98
CA PRO A 46 6.04 20.64 12.41
C PRO A 46 6.72 19.49 11.66
N PRO A 47 7.46 19.77 10.57
CA PRO A 47 8.25 18.74 9.93
C PRO A 47 9.15 18.07 10.96
N PRO A 48 9.36 16.75 10.87
CA PRO A 48 10.29 16.07 11.77
C PRO A 48 11.68 16.72 11.63
N PRO A 49 12.46 16.78 12.73
CA PRO A 49 13.83 17.27 12.64
C PRO A 49 14.62 16.42 11.64
N PRO A 50 15.64 16.99 10.98
CA PRO A 50 16.56 16.20 10.17
C PRO A 50 17.12 15.03 10.97
N LEU A 51 17.17 13.85 10.34
CA LEU A 51 17.83 12.71 10.96
C LEU A 51 19.32 13.02 11.14
N PRO A 52 19.95 12.57 12.24
CA PRO A 52 21.40 12.68 12.37
C PRO A 52 22.09 11.89 11.24
N PRO A 53 23.30 12.30 10.83
CA PRO A 53 24.07 11.52 9.87
C PRO A 53 24.28 10.09 10.42
N PRO A 54 24.28 9.07 9.55
CA PRO A 54 24.57 7.71 9.98
C PRO A 54 25.98 7.63 10.58
N PRO A 55 26.22 6.75 11.57
CA PRO A 55 27.57 6.52 12.08
C PRO A 55 28.49 6.02 10.95
N PRO A 56 29.80 6.32 11.02
CA PRO A 56 30.75 5.75 10.06
C PRO A 56 30.71 4.21 10.13
N PRO A 57 30.97 3.51 9.00
CA PRO A 57 31.05 2.06 9.01
C PRO A 57 32.17 1.59 9.94
N PRO A 58 32.03 0.42 10.60
CA PRO A 58 33.10 -0.14 11.41
C PRO A 58 34.32 -0.43 10.53
N LEU A 59 35.52 -0.23 11.10
CA LEU A 59 36.76 -0.62 10.43
C LEU A 59 36.78 -2.14 10.21
N PRO A 60 37.30 -2.63 9.07
CA PRO A 60 37.42 -4.06 8.85
C PRO A 60 38.35 -4.68 9.91
N PRO A 61 38.08 -5.92 10.35
CA PRO A 61 38.97 -6.60 11.28
C PRO A 61 40.35 -6.83 10.63
N PRO A 62 41.43 -6.86 11.43
CA PRO A 62 42.74 -7.24 10.92
C PRO A 62 42.68 -8.66 10.32
N PRO A 63 43.47 -8.96 9.27
CA PRO A 63 43.52 -10.29 8.70
C PRO A 63 43.99 -11.31 9.76
N PRO A 64 43.43 -12.53 9.80
CA PRO A 64 43.87 -13.55 10.72
C PRO A 64 45.32 -13.95 10.41
N PRO A 65 46.10 -14.34 11.44
CA PRO A 65 47.43 -14.90 11.22
C PRO A 65 47.34 -16.17 10.36
N PRO A 66 48.36 -16.48 9.53
CA PRO A 66 48.39 -17.70 8.75
C PRO A 66 48.31 -18.92 9.68
N LEU A 67 47.32 -19.78 9.43
CA LEU A 67 47.15 -21.03 10.19
C LEU A 67 48.29 -21.99 9.83
N SER A 68 48.86 -22.62 10.87
CA SER A 68 49.78 -23.73 10.69
C SER A 68 49.07 -24.91 10.01
N PRO A 69 49.76 -25.66 9.13
CA PRO A 69 49.16 -26.82 8.48
C PRO A 69 48.70 -27.84 9.52
N PRO A 70 47.52 -28.45 9.36
CA PRO A 70 47.04 -29.46 10.29
C PRO A 70 47.93 -30.70 10.25
N PRO A 71 48.12 -31.40 11.39
CA PRO A 71 48.80 -32.69 11.38
C PRO A 71 48.02 -33.71 10.53
N PRO A 72 48.72 -34.71 9.94
CA PRO A 72 48.06 -35.75 9.15
C PRO A 72 47.04 -36.52 10.01
N PRO A 73 45.88 -36.90 9.44
CA PRO A 73 44.87 -37.62 10.19
C PRO A 73 45.40 -39.02 10.60
N PRO A 74 45.03 -39.51 11.80
CA PRO A 74 45.30 -40.88 12.17
C PRO A 74 44.53 -41.85 11.25
N PRO A 75 45.03 -43.08 11.05
CA PRO A 75 44.33 -44.10 10.27
C PRO A 75 42.97 -44.42 10.91
N PHE A 76 41.93 -44.54 10.08
CA PHE A 76 40.58 -44.88 10.56
C PHE A 76 40.55 -46.31 11.13
N PRO A 77 39.87 -46.52 12.27
CA PRO A 77 39.60 -47.87 12.74
C PRO A 77 38.66 -48.60 11.75
N PRO A 78 38.73 -49.94 11.68
CA PRO A 78 37.81 -50.71 10.85
C PRO A 78 36.36 -50.49 11.30
N PRO A 79 35.39 -50.48 10.37
CA PRO A 79 33.99 -50.28 10.70
C PRO A 79 33.49 -51.44 11.58
N PRO A 80 32.62 -51.18 12.57
CA PRO A 80 31.97 -52.24 13.34
C PRO A 80 31.05 -53.08 12.43
N PRO A 81 30.79 -54.34 12.79
CA PRO A 81 29.84 -55.17 12.06
C PRO A 81 28.43 -54.53 12.07
N PRO A 82 27.63 -54.73 11.01
CA PRO A 82 26.26 -54.21 10.95
C PRO A 82 25.41 -54.82 12.08
N PRO A 83 24.53 -54.03 12.73
CA PRO A 83 23.61 -54.55 13.73
C PRO A 83 22.59 -55.50 13.09
N PRO A 84 22.06 -56.47 13.86
CA PRO A 84 20.97 -57.33 13.38
C PRO A 84 19.73 -56.49 13.04
N PRO A 85 18.90 -56.92 12.07
CA PRO A 85 17.67 -56.22 11.73
C PRO A 85 16.70 -56.23 12.92
N PRO A 86 15.95 -55.13 13.14
CA PRO A 86 14.95 -55.09 14.20
C PRO A 86 13.79 -56.05 13.89
N PRO A 87 13.12 -56.61 14.92
CA PRO A 87 11.93 -57.40 14.73
C PRO A 87 10.78 -56.55 14.15
N PRO A 88 9.84 -57.18 13.41
CA PRO A 88 8.69 -56.47 12.86
C PRO A 88 7.82 -55.88 13.99
N PRO A 89 7.22 -54.69 13.79
CA PRO A 89 6.31 -54.10 14.77
C PRO A 89 5.03 -54.94 14.90
N PRO A 90 4.40 -54.99 16.08
CA PRO A 90 3.10 -55.63 16.25
C PRO A 90 2.01 -54.87 15.47
N PRO A 91 0.92 -55.56 15.06
CA PRO A 91 -0.20 -54.91 14.38
C PRO A 91 -0.89 -53.88 15.29
N SER A 92 -1.14 -52.69 14.74
CA SER A 92 -1.79 -51.59 15.45
C SER A 92 -3.27 -51.90 15.72
N SER A 93 -3.70 -51.69 16.96
CA SER A 93 -5.12 -51.72 17.34
C SER A 93 -5.91 -50.63 16.61
N PRO A 94 -7.19 -50.88 16.27
CA PRO A 94 -8.04 -49.85 15.67
C PRO A 94 -8.27 -48.68 16.65
N PRO A 95 -8.39 -47.44 16.14
CA PRO A 95 -8.65 -46.29 16.99
C PRO A 95 -10.05 -46.40 17.64
N PRO A 96 -10.21 -45.89 18.87
CA PRO A 96 -11.53 -45.83 19.49
C PRO A 96 -12.45 -44.87 18.71
N PRO A 97 -13.77 -45.11 18.72
CA PRO A 97 -14.72 -44.20 18.09
C PRO A 97 -14.69 -42.82 18.78
N PRO A 98 -14.90 -41.73 18.04
CA PRO A 98 -14.92 -40.39 18.61
C PRO A 98 -16.11 -40.24 19.58
N PRO A 99 -15.95 -39.48 20.68
CA PRO A 99 -17.05 -39.18 21.58
C PRO A 99 -18.12 -38.34 20.86
N LEU A 100 -19.39 -38.68 21.08
CA LEU A 100 -20.52 -37.89 20.59
C LEU A 100 -20.59 -36.57 21.37
N LEU A 101 -20.35 -35.45 20.68
CA LEU A 101 -20.46 -34.12 21.27
C LEU A 101 -21.94 -33.72 21.44
N PRO A 102 -22.29 -33.02 22.52
CA PRO A 102 -23.63 -32.46 22.69
C PRO A 102 -23.91 -31.35 21.65
N PRO A 103 -25.19 -31.11 21.30
CA PRO A 103 -25.56 -30.04 20.38
C PRO A 103 -25.22 -28.66 20.96
N PRO A 104 -24.81 -27.68 20.13
CA PRO A 104 -24.51 -26.33 20.59
C PRO A 104 -25.78 -25.60 21.06
N PRO A 105 -25.67 -24.70 22.05
CA PRO A 105 -26.78 -23.85 22.45
C PRO A 105 -27.17 -22.86 21.33
N PRO A 106 -28.44 -22.42 21.28
CA PRO A 106 -28.88 -21.42 20.31
C PRO A 106 -28.17 -20.06 20.54
N PRO A 107 -27.86 -19.31 19.48
CA PRO A 107 -27.18 -18.02 19.61
C PRO A 107 -28.08 -16.94 20.24
N PRO A 108 -27.51 -15.99 21.00
CA PRO A 108 -28.24 -14.87 21.58
C PRO A 108 -28.60 -13.84 20.50
N PHE A 109 -29.82 -13.90 19.97
CA PHE A 109 -30.28 -13.06 18.85
C PHE A 109 -30.66 -11.61 19.19
N PHE A 110 -30.39 -11.08 20.39
CA PHE A 110 -31.05 -9.82 20.83
C PHE A 110 -30.20 -8.65 21.35
N PHE A 111 -28.86 -8.68 21.28
CA PHE A 111 -28.05 -7.59 21.86
C PHE A 111 -27.14 -6.79 20.90
N PHE A 112 -27.21 -7.01 19.58
CA PHE A 112 -26.25 -6.38 18.65
C PHE A 112 -26.65 -5.04 18.00
N PHE A 113 -27.89 -4.55 18.17
CA PHE A 113 -28.35 -3.41 17.35
C PHE A 113 -28.07 -2.01 17.91
N PHE A 114 -27.63 -1.83 19.17
CA PHE A 114 -27.50 -0.49 19.77
C PHE A 114 -26.06 0.00 20.02
N PHE A 115 -25.04 -0.83 19.81
CA PHE A 115 -23.64 -0.46 20.10
C PHE A 115 -22.67 -0.75 18.94
N SER A 116 -23.14 -0.85 17.71
CA SER A 116 -22.21 -0.83 16.57
C SER A 116 -21.73 0.61 16.38
N PRO A 117 -20.44 0.91 16.61
CA PRO A 117 -19.88 2.18 16.15
C PRO A 117 -20.14 2.27 14.64
N PRO A 118 -20.34 3.49 14.10
CA PRO A 118 -20.48 3.67 12.66
C PRO A 118 -19.31 2.95 11.96
N PRO A 119 -19.55 2.29 10.82
CA PRO A 119 -18.47 1.65 10.09
C PRO A 119 -17.37 2.68 9.83
N PRO A 120 -16.09 2.29 9.95
CA PRO A 120 -14.99 3.19 9.64
C PRO A 120 -15.18 3.73 8.22
N PRO A 121 -14.79 4.99 7.95
CA PRO A 121 -14.85 5.52 6.59
C PRO A 121 -14.08 4.58 5.65
N PRO A 122 -14.55 4.41 4.40
CA PRO A 122 -13.80 3.62 3.44
C PRO A 122 -12.37 4.18 3.32
N PRO A 123 -11.36 3.32 3.14
CA PRO A 123 -10.00 3.79 2.90
C PRO A 123 -10.01 4.74 1.69
N PRO A 124 -9.18 5.79 1.69
CA PRO A 124 -9.06 6.67 0.53
C PRO A 124 -8.75 5.82 -0.71
N SER A 125 -9.45 6.09 -1.81
CA SER A 125 -9.18 5.44 -3.08
C SER A 125 -7.70 5.61 -3.43
N PRO A 126 -7.01 4.56 -3.92
CA PRO A 126 -5.66 4.73 -4.41
C PRO A 126 -5.65 5.82 -5.51
N PRO A 127 -4.59 6.63 -5.59
CA PRO A 127 -4.46 7.59 -6.67
C PRO A 127 -4.56 6.87 -8.02
N PRO A 128 -5.15 7.49 -9.05
CA PRO A 128 -5.16 6.89 -10.38
C PRO A 128 -3.71 6.60 -10.80
N PRO A 129 -3.47 5.51 -11.56
CA PRO A 129 -2.15 5.26 -12.11
C PRO A 129 -1.71 6.47 -12.94
N PRO A 130 -0.39 6.80 -12.94
CA PRO A 130 0.11 7.85 -13.79
C PRO A 130 -0.26 7.57 -15.26
N PRO A 131 -0.54 8.62 -16.07
CA PRO A 131 -0.77 8.44 -17.50
C PRO A 131 0.37 7.62 -18.10
N SER A 132 0.03 6.61 -18.90
CA SER A 132 1.03 5.89 -19.69
C SER A 132 1.80 6.91 -20.52
N LEU A 133 3.13 6.93 -20.37
CA LEU A 133 3.98 7.76 -21.21
C LEU A 133 3.73 7.35 -22.68
N PRO A 134 3.65 8.31 -23.62
CA PRO A 134 3.60 7.99 -25.03
C PRO A 134 4.82 7.13 -25.39
N PRO A 135 4.69 6.17 -26.33
CA PRO A 135 5.84 5.43 -26.82
C PRO A 135 6.91 6.40 -27.33
N PRO A 136 8.19 6.08 -27.15
CA PRO A 136 9.27 6.91 -27.68
C PRO A 136 9.08 7.07 -29.20
N PRO A 137 9.41 8.25 -29.77
CA PRO A 137 9.37 8.42 -31.21
C PRO A 137 10.29 7.38 -31.88
N PRO A 138 9.93 6.90 -33.09
CA PRO A 138 10.82 6.03 -33.84
C PRO A 138 12.18 6.70 -34.04
N PRO A 139 13.28 5.92 -34.09
CA PRO A 139 14.60 6.48 -34.35
C PRO A 139 14.58 7.24 -35.68
N LEU A 140 15.17 8.44 -35.68
CA LEU A 140 15.32 9.21 -36.90
C LEU A 140 16.15 8.40 -37.92
N PRO A 141 15.77 8.41 -39.22
CA PRO A 141 16.59 7.81 -40.25
C PRO A 141 17.98 8.43 -40.21
N SER A 142 19.01 7.58 -40.30
CA SER A 142 20.39 8.03 -40.36
C SER A 142 20.54 9.05 -41.50
N PRO A 143 21.21 10.20 -41.28
CA PRO A 143 21.45 11.14 -42.35
C PRO A 143 22.20 10.42 -43.49
N PRO A 144 21.85 10.70 -44.75
CA PRO A 144 22.60 10.14 -45.87
C PRO A 144 24.08 10.54 -45.73
N PRO A 145 25.01 9.66 -46.14
CA PRO A 145 26.43 9.99 -46.10
C PRO A 145 26.63 11.28 -46.88
N PHE A 146 27.07 12.33 -46.18
CA PHE A 146 27.35 13.63 -46.79
C PHE A 146 28.30 13.39 -47.98
N PHE A 147 27.82 13.74 -49.18
CA PHE A 147 28.66 13.85 -50.36
C PHE A 147 29.80 14.82 -50.01
N SER A 148 30.98 14.25 -49.86
CA SER A 148 32.22 14.99 -49.58
C SER A 148 32.40 16.03 -50.69
N LYS A 149 32.23 17.31 -50.34
CA LYS A 149 32.43 18.49 -51.21
C LYS A 149 33.92 18.63 -51.58
N ARG A 150 34.45 17.69 -52.35
CA ARG A 150 35.85 17.71 -52.82
C ARG A 150 35.90 17.47 -54.32
N ALA A 151 35.28 18.37 -55.09
CA ALA A 151 35.38 18.36 -56.56
C ALA A 151 34.97 19.72 -57.16
N TRP A 152 35.65 20.83 -56.83
CA TRP A 152 35.41 22.11 -57.54
C TRP A 152 36.61 23.04 -57.71
N HIS A 153 37.86 22.60 -57.48
CA HIS A 153 39.04 23.44 -57.76
C HIS A 153 40.07 22.69 -58.61
N GLN A 154 39.71 22.38 -59.86
CA GLN A 154 40.73 21.98 -60.85
C GLN A 154 40.27 22.25 -62.29
N HIS A 155 39.89 23.49 -62.62
CA HIS A 155 39.93 23.98 -64.00
C HIS A 155 39.95 25.52 -64.02
N SER A 156 41.14 26.11 -64.10
CA SER A 156 41.40 27.42 -64.71
C SER A 156 42.91 27.58 -64.90
N ILE A 157 43.42 27.01 -65.99
CA ILE A 157 44.64 27.47 -66.66
C ILE A 157 44.25 27.57 -68.12
N ILE A 158 43.92 28.78 -68.57
CA ILE A 158 44.24 29.34 -69.90
C ILE A 158 44.41 30.85 -69.67
#